data_AF-A0A0F9JNQ1-F1
#
_entry.id   AF-A0A0F9JNQ1-F1
#
_cell.length_a   1.000
_cell.length_b   1.000
_cell.length_c   1.000
_cell.angle_alpha   90.00
_cell.angle_beta   90.00
_cell.angle_gamma   90.00
#
_symmetry.space_group_name_H-M   'P 1'
#
loop_
_entity.id
_entity.type
_entity.pdbx_description
1 polymer ?
#
loop_
_entity_poly.entity_id
_entity_poly.type
_entity_poly.pdbx_seq_one_letter_code
_entity_poly.pdbx_strand_id
1 'polypeptide(L)'
;MVSKRSSLRHIEVSGGLFTENILLRLRDKPDQLTIGKIESFIEKDTKLLRNQFGKKRDEVFKWCCDTWDDISPIIEKISLEELIQQWLIPFFNQFGLELEEFVLNEENIDDDNPLKGFKITFQSKDSKNPFFHFIHENENFNDKVKSNSHPYHNICQQFINFNPEIKWLFLSNGRLLRILTKYYH
;
A
#
# COMPACT_ATOMS: atom_id res chain seq x y z
N MET A 1 -10.58 -35.87 -9.03
CA MET A 1 -9.38 -35.01 -8.96
C MET A 1 -9.83 -33.61 -8.58
N VAL A 2 -9.62 -33.21 -7.32
CA VAL A 2 -9.96 -31.86 -6.85
C VAL A 2 -8.83 -30.93 -7.31
N SER A 3 -9.13 -30.05 -8.26
CA SER A 3 -8.24 -28.95 -8.64
C SER A 3 -7.93 -28.11 -7.40
N LYS A 4 -6.73 -28.24 -6.84
CA LYS A 4 -6.20 -27.31 -5.84
C LYS A 4 -6.00 -25.95 -6.52
N ARG A 5 -7.07 -25.15 -6.63
CA ARG A 5 -6.93 -23.71 -6.85
C ARG A 5 -6.25 -23.17 -5.60
N SER A 6 -4.98 -22.79 -5.69
CA SER A 6 -4.44 -21.85 -4.73
C SER A 6 -5.20 -20.54 -4.94
N SER A 7 -6.20 -20.31 -4.08
CA SER A 7 -6.73 -18.98 -3.80
C SER A 7 -5.55 -18.04 -3.55
N LEU A 8 -5.73 -16.74 -3.75
CA LEU A 8 -4.69 -15.75 -3.44
C LEU A 8 -4.42 -15.76 -1.93
N ARG A 9 -3.60 -16.72 -1.48
CA ARG A 9 -3.21 -16.85 -0.08
C ARG A 9 -2.51 -15.55 0.26
N HIS A 10 -3.04 -14.83 1.24
CA HIS A 10 -2.51 -13.56 1.74
C HIS A 10 -2.81 -12.32 0.89
N ILE A 11 -3.67 -12.39 -0.13
CA ILE A 11 -4.16 -11.17 -0.83
C ILE A 11 -5.67 -11.06 -0.64
N GLU A 12 -6.09 -10.02 0.08
CA GLU A 12 -7.49 -9.62 0.18
C GLU A 12 -7.81 -8.56 -0.87
N VAL A 13 -8.92 -8.75 -1.58
CA VAL A 13 -9.39 -7.82 -2.60
C VAL A 13 -10.58 -7.04 -2.09
N SER A 14 -10.52 -5.72 -2.20
CA SER A 14 -11.65 -4.81 -1.97
C SER A 14 -11.65 -3.70 -3.01
N GLY A 15 -12.82 -3.30 -3.53
CA GLY A 15 -12.93 -2.08 -4.34
C GLY A 15 -12.73 -2.24 -5.85
N GLY A 16 -13.18 -3.35 -6.44
CA GLY A 16 -13.48 -3.48 -7.89
C GLY A 16 -12.31 -3.52 -8.88
N LEU A 17 -11.24 -2.76 -8.66
CA LEU A 17 -10.15 -2.57 -9.63
C LEU A 17 -9.34 -3.85 -9.88
N PHE A 18 -9.04 -4.60 -8.82
CA PHE A 18 -8.22 -5.81 -8.86
C PHE A 18 -9.01 -7.02 -8.35
N THR A 19 -10.07 -7.43 -9.05
CA THR A 19 -10.83 -8.65 -8.67
C THR A 19 -9.92 -9.86 -8.50
N GLU A 20 -10.30 -10.82 -7.65
CA GLU A 20 -9.53 -12.06 -7.44
C GLU A 20 -9.21 -12.75 -8.78
N ASN A 21 -10.18 -12.78 -9.70
CA ASN A 21 -10.00 -13.33 -11.05
C ASN A 21 -8.93 -12.58 -11.86
N ILE A 22 -8.91 -11.25 -11.80
CA ILE A 22 -7.88 -10.43 -12.48
C ILE A 22 -6.51 -10.74 -11.89
N LEU A 23 -6.39 -10.81 -10.56
CA LEU A 23 -5.13 -11.10 -9.88
C LEU A 23 -4.62 -12.52 -10.17
N LEU A 24 -5.50 -13.52 -10.18
CA LEU A 24 -5.14 -14.89 -10.57
C LEU A 24 -4.65 -14.93 -12.02
N ARG A 25 -5.29 -14.20 -12.93
CA ARG A 25 -4.84 -14.08 -14.32
C ARG A 25 -3.51 -13.33 -14.45
N LEU A 26 -3.29 -12.27 -13.66
CA LEU A 26 -2.00 -11.58 -13.61
C LEU A 26 -0.88 -12.47 -13.08
N ARG A 27 -1.15 -13.30 -12.06
CA ARG A 27 -0.20 -14.28 -11.52
C ARG A 27 0.17 -15.34 -12.56
N ASP A 28 -0.84 -15.92 -13.21
CA ASP A 28 -0.63 -17.07 -14.10
C ASP A 28 -0.18 -16.64 -15.51
N LYS A 29 -0.61 -15.47 -15.98
CA LYS A 29 -0.38 -14.96 -17.35
C LYS A 29 -0.27 -13.41 -17.37
N PRO A 30 0.77 -12.83 -16.76
CA PRO A 30 0.90 -11.38 -16.59
C PRO A 30 0.86 -10.61 -17.92
N ASP A 31 1.43 -11.16 -18.98
CA ASP A 31 1.55 -10.48 -20.28
C ASP A 31 0.24 -10.41 -21.09
N GLN A 32 -0.79 -11.16 -20.67
CA GLN A 32 -2.07 -11.25 -21.40
C GLN A 32 -3.06 -10.15 -21.02
N LEU A 33 -2.87 -9.48 -19.89
CA LEU A 33 -3.78 -8.46 -19.41
C LEU A 33 -3.17 -7.06 -19.56
N THR A 34 -3.92 -6.15 -20.17
CA THR A 34 -3.52 -4.74 -20.30
C THR A 34 -3.35 -4.05 -18.95
N ILE A 35 -4.09 -4.45 -17.92
CA ILE A 35 -4.02 -3.82 -16.58
C ILE A 35 -2.72 -4.14 -15.81
N GLY A 36 -1.95 -5.14 -16.24
CA GLY A 36 -0.64 -5.46 -15.67
C GLY A 36 0.53 -4.95 -16.52
N LYS A 37 0.21 -4.35 -17.67
CA LYS A 37 1.18 -3.85 -18.62
C LYS A 37 1.63 -2.46 -18.23
N ILE A 38 2.90 -2.15 -18.43
CA ILE A 38 3.45 -0.87 -17.99
C ILE A 38 2.72 0.33 -18.65
N GLU A 39 2.22 0.10 -19.85
CA GLU A 39 1.44 1.06 -20.64
C GLU A 39 0.14 1.49 -19.92
N SER A 40 -0.38 0.73 -18.95
CA SER A 40 -1.55 1.15 -18.16
C SER A 40 -1.22 2.08 -16.99
N PHE A 41 0.06 2.30 -16.68
CA PHE A 41 0.50 3.09 -15.52
C PHE A 41 1.21 4.41 -15.88
N ILE A 42 1.56 4.64 -17.15
CA ILE A 42 2.36 5.81 -17.56
C ILE A 42 1.55 6.68 -18.54
N GLU A 43 1.46 7.99 -18.27
CA GLU A 43 0.80 8.96 -19.16
C GLU A 43 1.55 9.21 -20.49
N LYS A 44 2.87 8.97 -20.51
CA LYS A 44 3.72 9.05 -21.71
C LYS A 44 4.68 7.87 -21.78
N ASP A 45 4.40 6.94 -22.67
CA ASP A 45 5.18 5.72 -22.86
C ASP A 45 6.28 5.92 -23.92
N THR A 46 7.54 5.67 -23.55
CA THR A 46 8.67 5.59 -24.49
C THR A 46 9.40 4.25 -24.34
N LYS A 47 10.00 3.74 -25.43
CA LYS A 47 10.77 2.49 -25.40
C LYS A 47 11.91 2.51 -24.36
N LEU A 48 12.53 3.67 -24.15
CA LEU A 48 13.57 3.87 -23.14
C LEU A 48 12.99 3.71 -21.72
N LEU A 49 11.87 4.38 -21.42
CA LEU A 49 11.18 4.28 -20.13
C LEU A 49 10.76 2.84 -19.86
N ARG A 50 10.17 2.12 -20.82
CA ARG A 50 9.79 0.70 -20.65
C ARG A 50 10.95 -0.19 -20.24
N ASN A 51 12.11 -0.02 -20.89
CA ASN A 51 13.29 -0.82 -20.58
C ASN A 51 13.86 -0.48 -19.20
N GLN A 52 13.88 0.81 -18.82
CA GLN A 52 14.34 1.24 -17.51
C GLN A 52 13.44 0.71 -16.40
N PHE A 53 12.12 0.86 -16.55
CA PHE A 53 11.16 0.33 -15.59
C PHE A 53 11.13 -1.19 -15.54
N GLY A 54 11.28 -1.89 -16.68
CA GLY A 54 11.36 -3.35 -16.69
C GLY A 54 12.54 -3.87 -15.87
N LYS A 55 13.74 -3.30 -16.08
CA LYS A 55 14.92 -3.60 -15.27
C LYS A 55 14.71 -3.27 -13.81
N LYS A 56 14.21 -2.07 -13.52
CA LYS A 56 13.95 -1.63 -12.15
C LYS A 56 12.93 -2.54 -11.45
N ARG A 57 11.85 -2.93 -12.12
CA ARG A 57 10.86 -3.89 -11.61
C ARG A 57 11.52 -5.20 -11.23
N ASP A 58 12.35 -5.76 -12.10
CA ASP A 58 13.00 -7.05 -11.85
C ASP A 58 14.02 -6.95 -10.69
N GLU A 59 14.76 -5.84 -10.61
CA GLU A 59 15.65 -5.53 -9.49
C GLU A 59 14.89 -5.43 -8.17
N VAL A 60 13.80 -4.67 -8.13
CA VAL A 60 12.97 -4.50 -6.93
C VAL A 60 12.28 -5.80 -6.55
N PHE A 61 11.77 -6.56 -7.53
CA PHE A 61 11.14 -7.85 -7.27
C PHE A 61 12.13 -8.85 -6.66
N LYS A 62 13.34 -8.92 -7.21
CA LYS A 62 14.41 -9.74 -6.65
C LYS A 62 14.74 -9.30 -5.22
N TRP A 63 14.92 -8.01 -4.99
CA TRP A 63 15.16 -7.48 -3.64
C TRP A 63 14.05 -7.85 -2.66
N CYS A 64 12.78 -7.81 -3.08
CA CYS A 64 11.65 -8.23 -2.25
C CYS A 64 11.75 -9.72 -1.88
N CYS A 65 12.08 -10.59 -2.84
CA CYS A 65 12.26 -12.02 -2.57
C CYS A 65 13.40 -12.26 -1.56
N ASP A 66 14.58 -11.70 -1.85
CA ASP A 66 15.78 -11.88 -1.01
C ASP A 66 15.53 -11.37 0.42
N THR A 67 14.93 -10.19 0.56
CA THR A 67 14.64 -9.57 1.86
C THR A 67 13.51 -10.31 2.60
N TRP A 68 12.52 -10.85 1.89
CA TRP A 68 11.45 -11.63 2.50
C TRP A 68 11.95 -12.96 3.09
N ASP A 69 12.93 -13.60 2.45
CA ASP A 69 13.54 -14.82 2.97
C ASP A 69 14.21 -14.58 4.34
N ASP A 70 14.77 -13.39 4.55
CA ASP A 70 15.37 -12.98 5.83
C ASP A 70 14.33 -12.60 6.90
N ILE A 71 13.26 -11.90 6.51
CA ILE A 71 12.27 -11.34 7.45
C ILE A 71 11.18 -12.36 7.83
N SER A 72 10.75 -13.20 6.90
CA SER A 72 9.63 -14.13 7.12
C SER A 72 9.79 -15.09 8.31
N PRO A 73 11.00 -15.59 8.67
CA PRO A 73 11.17 -16.45 9.85
C PRO A 73 10.96 -15.72 11.19
N ILE A 74 11.10 -14.39 11.19
CA ILE A 74 11.07 -13.55 12.40
C ILE A 74 9.91 -12.55 12.43
N ILE A 75 9.09 -12.49 11.38
CA ILE A 75 8.02 -11.49 11.21
C ILE A 75 6.98 -11.45 12.35
N GLU A 76 6.80 -12.57 13.06
CA GLU A 76 5.90 -12.65 14.21
C GLU A 76 6.52 -12.11 15.51
N LYS A 77 7.85 -11.99 15.57
CA LYS A 77 8.63 -11.69 16.79
C LYS A 77 9.24 -10.28 16.80
N ILE A 78 9.27 -9.62 15.65
CA ILE A 78 9.87 -8.31 15.43
C ILE A 78 8.83 -7.21 15.66
N SER A 79 9.26 -6.04 16.18
CA SER A 79 8.34 -4.92 16.43
C SER A 79 7.90 -4.25 15.12
N LEU A 80 6.80 -3.48 15.17
CA LEU A 80 6.38 -2.66 14.03
C LEU A 80 7.47 -1.67 13.60
N GLU A 81 8.15 -1.03 14.55
CA GLU A 81 9.22 -0.06 14.28
C GLU A 81 10.38 -0.72 13.53
N GLU A 82 10.77 -1.91 13.96
CA GLU A 82 11.80 -2.70 13.30
C GLU A 82 11.35 -3.16 11.89
N LEU A 83 10.09 -3.57 11.71
CA LEU A 83 9.53 -3.87 10.38
C LEU A 83 9.50 -2.64 9.49
N ILE A 84 9.14 -1.47 10.01
CA ILE A 84 9.15 -0.23 9.24
C ILE A 84 10.56 0.05 8.73
N GLN A 85 11.58 -0.09 9.59
CA GLN A 85 12.97 0.21 9.24
C GLN A 85 13.62 -0.84 8.32
N GLN A 86 13.35 -2.13 8.54
CA GLN A 86 14.01 -3.22 7.80
C GLN A 86 13.28 -3.63 6.52
N TRP A 87 11.96 -3.40 6.46
CA TRP A 87 11.11 -3.86 5.36
C TRP A 87 10.48 -2.70 4.60
N LEU A 88 9.65 -1.90 5.28
CA LEU A 88 8.74 -0.98 4.59
C LEU A 88 9.46 0.26 4.02
N ILE A 89 10.30 0.93 4.81
CA ILE A 89 11.10 2.07 4.32
C ILE A 89 12.02 1.62 3.16
N PRO A 90 12.82 0.55 3.31
CA PRO A 90 13.63 0.04 2.20
C PRO A 90 12.80 -0.30 0.96
N PHE A 91 11.64 -0.93 1.12
CA PHE A 91 10.72 -1.23 0.02
C PHE A 91 10.30 0.02 -0.72
N PHE A 92 9.86 1.08 -0.03
CA PHE A 92 9.46 2.33 -0.69
C PHE A 92 10.64 3.10 -1.28
N ASN A 93 11.81 3.08 -0.63
CA ASN A 93 13.04 3.64 -1.18
C ASN A 93 13.46 2.96 -2.49
N GLN A 94 13.18 1.67 -2.66
CA GLN A 94 13.40 0.99 -3.94
C GLN A 94 12.60 1.62 -5.09
N PHE A 95 11.45 2.23 -4.81
CA PHE A 95 10.65 2.99 -5.78
C PHE A 95 11.03 4.48 -5.86
N GLY A 96 12.09 4.90 -5.18
CA GLY A 96 12.50 6.31 -5.10
C GLY A 96 11.62 7.15 -4.18
N LEU A 97 10.87 6.51 -3.27
CA LEU A 97 10.01 7.19 -2.31
C LEU A 97 10.73 7.28 -0.96
N GLU A 98 11.39 8.40 -0.70
CA GLU A 98 11.96 8.68 0.62
C GLU A 98 10.87 9.15 1.58
N LEU A 99 10.74 8.47 2.73
CA LEU A 99 9.74 8.81 3.73
C LEU A 99 10.25 9.87 4.71
N GLU A 100 9.38 10.82 5.05
CA GLU A 100 9.56 11.77 6.15
C GLU A 100 8.34 11.77 7.06
N GLU A 101 8.53 12.12 8.34
CA GLU A 101 7.44 12.26 9.28
C GLU A 101 6.45 13.32 8.79
N PHE A 102 5.17 12.97 8.82
CA PHE A 102 4.11 13.87 8.41
C PHE A 102 3.21 14.21 9.60
N VAL A 103 2.89 15.49 9.73
CA VAL A 103 1.94 15.96 10.74
C VAL A 103 0.80 16.65 10.02
N LEU A 104 -0.40 16.05 10.14
CA LEU A 104 -1.62 16.72 9.71
C LEU A 104 -1.86 17.92 10.62
N ASN A 105 -2.05 19.11 10.05
CA ASN A 105 -2.31 20.31 10.85
C ASN A 105 -3.71 20.20 11.49
N GLU A 106 -3.73 19.82 12.78
CA GLU A 106 -4.95 19.55 13.57
C GLU A 106 -5.85 20.79 13.71
N GLU A 107 -5.29 21.99 13.57
CA GLU A 107 -5.97 23.26 13.86
C GLU A 107 -7.19 23.56 12.97
N ASN A 108 -7.42 22.81 11.88
CA ASN A 108 -8.51 23.04 10.93
C ASN A 108 -9.54 21.90 10.85
N ILE A 109 -9.48 20.92 11.76
CA ILE A 109 -10.41 19.78 11.74
C ILE A 109 -11.57 20.08 12.69
N ASP A 110 -12.78 20.23 12.13
CA ASP A 110 -14.02 20.42 12.89
C ASP A 110 -14.21 19.35 13.97
N ASP A 111 -14.82 19.72 15.09
CA ASP A 111 -14.98 18.86 16.27
C ASP A 111 -15.83 17.61 15.97
N ASP A 112 -16.72 17.70 14.99
CA ASP A 112 -17.60 16.62 14.51
C ASP A 112 -16.96 15.78 13.38
N ASN A 113 -15.75 16.10 12.94
CA ASN A 113 -15.09 15.39 11.85
C ASN A 113 -14.57 14.01 12.33
N PRO A 114 -14.89 12.90 11.64
CA PRO A 114 -14.38 11.58 11.99
C PRO A 114 -12.85 11.45 11.90
N LEU A 115 -12.16 12.40 11.26
CA LEU A 115 -10.70 12.47 11.19
C LEU A 115 -10.06 13.18 12.39
N LYS A 116 -10.87 13.69 13.34
CA LYS A 116 -10.35 14.35 14.53
C LYS A 116 -9.44 13.42 15.32
N GLY A 117 -8.18 13.82 15.51
CA GLY A 117 -7.15 13.04 16.18
C GLY A 117 -6.55 11.89 15.36
N PHE A 118 -6.98 11.69 14.10
CA PHE A 118 -6.34 10.74 13.20
C PHE A 118 -5.09 11.37 12.58
N LYS A 119 -3.95 10.68 12.71
CA LYS A 119 -2.65 11.15 12.21
C LYS A 119 -2.11 10.20 11.16
N ILE A 120 -1.83 10.74 9.98
CA ILE A 120 -0.97 10.08 9.00
C ILE A 120 0.46 10.17 9.52
N THR A 121 1.21 9.09 9.39
CA THR A 121 2.51 8.94 10.06
C THR A 121 3.65 9.47 9.18
N PHE A 122 3.58 9.20 7.87
CA PHE A 122 4.64 9.62 6.93
C PHE A 122 4.10 10.10 5.59
N GLN A 123 4.93 10.88 4.90
CA GLN A 123 4.74 11.32 3.52
C GLN A 123 6.04 11.10 2.73
N SER A 124 5.92 10.93 1.42
CA SER A 124 7.07 11.03 0.51
C SER A 124 7.64 12.47 0.49
N LYS A 125 8.96 12.63 0.59
CA LYS A 125 9.64 13.94 0.52
C LYS A 125 9.40 14.71 -0.77
N ASP A 126 9.47 14.00 -1.90
CA ASP A 126 9.47 14.64 -3.22
C ASP A 126 8.10 15.13 -3.69
N SER A 127 7.00 14.74 -3.02
CA SER A 127 5.66 15.21 -3.42
C SER A 127 4.57 14.93 -2.37
N LYS A 128 3.39 15.54 -2.55
CA LYS A 128 2.16 15.26 -1.76
C LYS A 128 1.69 13.78 -1.81
N ASN A 129 2.38 12.88 -2.51
CA ASN A 129 1.98 11.48 -2.59
C ASN A 129 3.20 10.56 -2.72
N PRO A 130 3.08 9.30 -2.30
CA PRO A 130 2.01 8.75 -1.48
C PRO A 130 2.14 9.14 0.01
N PHE A 131 1.05 8.93 0.74
CA PHE A 131 1.02 9.01 2.21
C PHE A 131 1.04 7.62 2.84
N PHE A 132 1.50 7.53 4.08
CA PHE A 132 1.65 6.27 4.80
C PHE A 132 1.08 6.38 6.21
N HIS A 133 0.23 5.42 6.57
CA HIS A 133 -0.27 5.26 7.92
C HIS A 133 0.09 3.86 8.43
N PHE A 134 0.73 3.81 9.59
CA PHE A 134 1.09 2.57 10.25
C PHE A 134 0.25 2.38 11.51
N ILE A 135 -0.37 1.20 11.64
CA ILE A 135 -1.12 0.77 12.83
C ILE A 135 -0.35 -0.33 13.55
N HIS A 136 -0.74 -0.66 14.78
CA HIS A 136 -0.03 -1.64 15.60
C HIS A 136 0.00 -3.01 14.91
N GLU A 137 1.11 -3.76 15.03
CA GLU A 137 1.32 -5.07 14.38
C GLU A 137 0.28 -6.16 14.70
N ASN A 138 -0.50 -5.97 15.77
CA ASN A 138 -1.55 -6.88 16.21
C ASN A 138 -2.96 -6.44 15.80
N GLU A 139 -3.10 -5.26 15.20
CA GLU A 139 -4.38 -4.73 14.73
C GLU A 139 -4.62 -5.10 13.26
N ASN A 140 -5.88 -5.36 12.92
CA ASN A 140 -6.34 -5.57 11.55
C ASN A 140 -6.93 -4.26 10.99
N PHE A 141 -6.84 -4.06 9.67
CA PHE A 141 -7.45 -2.91 8.99
C PHE A 141 -8.97 -2.81 9.18
N ASN A 142 -9.63 -3.91 9.52
CA ASN A 142 -11.07 -3.99 9.78
C ASN A 142 -11.45 -3.76 11.25
N ASP A 143 -10.47 -3.67 12.15
CA ASP A 143 -10.71 -3.40 13.57
C ASP A 143 -11.12 -1.95 13.78
N LYS A 144 -12.03 -1.73 14.74
CA LYS A 144 -12.48 -0.38 15.13
C LYS A 144 -11.37 0.34 15.86
N VAL A 145 -11.16 1.60 15.51
CA VAL A 145 -10.19 2.45 16.21
C VAL A 145 -10.70 2.78 17.61
N LYS A 146 -9.86 2.72 18.64
CA LYS A 146 -10.30 2.97 20.02
C LYS A 146 -10.97 4.34 20.23
N SER A 147 -10.55 5.34 19.46
CA SER A 147 -11.09 6.70 19.46
C SER A 147 -12.23 6.93 18.46
N ASN A 148 -12.53 5.97 17.58
CA ASN A 148 -13.52 6.15 16.51
C ASN A 148 -14.24 4.83 16.17
N SER A 149 -15.57 4.87 16.06
CA SER A 149 -16.39 3.69 15.78
C SER A 149 -16.14 3.01 14.43
N HIS A 150 -15.33 3.63 13.56
CA HIS A 150 -15.01 3.15 12.23
C HIS A 150 -13.71 2.34 12.17
N PRO A 151 -13.62 1.35 11.26
CA PRO A 151 -12.38 0.65 10.95
C PRO A 151 -11.27 1.56 10.41
N TYR A 152 -10.01 1.18 10.64
CA TYR A 152 -8.83 1.92 10.13
C TYR A 152 -8.91 2.21 8.62
N HIS A 153 -9.31 1.23 7.81
CA HIS A 153 -9.41 1.43 6.36
C HIS A 153 -10.48 2.45 5.98
N ASN A 154 -11.59 2.53 6.73
CA ASN A 154 -12.66 3.50 6.47
C ASN A 154 -12.21 4.92 6.79
N ILE A 155 -11.49 5.11 7.90
CA ILE A 155 -10.93 6.41 8.27
C ILE A 155 -9.91 6.86 7.22
N CYS A 156 -9.01 5.97 6.79
CA CYS A 156 -8.06 6.26 5.72
C CYS A 156 -8.75 6.58 4.38
N GLN A 157 -9.82 5.86 4.04
CA GLN A 157 -10.59 6.12 2.82
C GLN A 157 -11.29 7.48 2.88
N GLN A 158 -11.86 7.86 4.03
CA GLN A 158 -12.43 9.19 4.26
C GLN A 158 -11.34 10.25 4.12
N PHE A 159 -10.16 10.05 4.70
CA PHE A 159 -9.03 10.97 4.59
C PHE A 159 -8.65 11.26 3.13
N ILE A 160 -8.49 10.24 2.29
CA ILE A 160 -8.19 10.42 0.87
C ILE A 160 -9.33 11.15 0.15
N ASN A 161 -10.59 10.85 0.51
CA ASN A 161 -11.74 11.48 -0.13
C ASN A 161 -11.90 12.96 0.25
N PHE A 162 -11.52 13.36 1.48
CA PHE A 162 -11.53 14.76 1.93
C PHE A 162 -10.35 15.59 1.42
N ASN A 163 -9.24 14.96 1.05
CA ASN A 163 -8.04 15.62 0.52
C ASN A 163 -7.86 15.25 -0.96
N PRO A 164 -8.61 15.89 -1.89
CA PRO A 164 -8.72 15.45 -3.27
C PRO A 164 -7.41 15.48 -4.07
N GLU A 165 -6.37 16.13 -3.58
CA GLU A 165 -5.01 16.13 -4.10
C GLU A 165 -4.21 14.86 -3.75
N ILE A 166 -4.67 14.09 -2.76
CA ILE A 166 -4.09 12.82 -2.36
C ILE A 166 -4.60 11.74 -3.30
N LYS A 167 -3.66 11.11 -4.02
CA LYS A 167 -3.93 10.03 -4.97
C LYS A 167 -3.79 8.66 -4.31
N TRP A 168 -2.83 8.52 -3.39
CA TRP A 168 -2.41 7.23 -2.85
C TRP A 168 -2.12 7.32 -1.36
N LEU A 169 -2.68 6.39 -0.60
CA LEU A 169 -2.33 6.16 0.80
C LEU A 169 -2.06 4.67 1.01
N PHE A 170 -0.95 4.38 1.67
CA PHE A 170 -0.57 3.04 2.10
C PHE A 170 -0.89 2.87 3.58
N LEU A 171 -1.75 1.90 3.89
CA LEU A 171 -2.08 1.50 5.24
C LEU A 171 -1.38 0.18 5.55
N SER A 172 -0.59 0.12 6.62
CA SER A 172 0.14 -1.10 6.98
C SER A 172 0.22 -1.32 8.48
N ASN A 173 0.30 -2.59 8.89
CA ASN A 173 0.67 -2.98 10.25
C ASN A 173 2.05 -3.68 10.30
N GLY A 174 2.89 -3.41 9.30
CA GLY A 174 4.18 -4.08 9.11
C GLY A 174 4.08 -5.43 8.38
N ARG A 175 2.96 -6.14 8.50
CA ARG A 175 2.75 -7.47 7.89
C ARG A 175 1.85 -7.42 6.66
N LEU A 176 0.76 -6.68 6.79
CA LEU A 176 -0.20 -6.44 5.72
C LEU A 176 0.05 -5.05 5.14
N LEU A 177 -0.22 -4.90 3.85
CA LEU A 177 -0.20 -3.63 3.15
C LEU A 177 -1.49 -3.47 2.37
N ARG A 178 -2.19 -2.37 2.60
CA ARG A 178 -3.38 -1.97 1.84
C ARG A 178 -3.11 -0.67 1.13
N ILE A 179 -3.38 -0.68 -0.18
CA ILE A 179 -3.28 0.50 -1.01
C ILE A 179 -4.68 1.08 -1.13
N LEU A 180 -4.82 2.36 -0.78
CA LEU A 180 -6.06 3.10 -0.87
C LEU A 180 -5.88 4.21 -1.89
N THR A 181 -6.88 4.34 -2.77
CA THR A 181 -6.96 5.38 -3.79
C THR A 181 -8.24 6.18 -3.60
N LYS A 182 -8.33 7.30 -4.32
CA LYS A 182 -9.58 8.04 -4.42
C LYS A 182 -10.70 7.12 -4.88
N TYR A 183 -11.76 7.02 -4.08
CA TYR A 183 -12.95 6.26 -4.42
C TYR A 183 -14.00 7.24 -4.95
N TYR A 184 -14.29 7.15 -6.24
CA TYR A 184 -15.41 7.86 -6.84
C TYR A 184 -16.65 6.99 -6.62
N HIS A 185 -17.61 7.48 -5.82
CA HIS A 185 -18.94 6.87 -5.69
C HIS A 185 -19.71 6.98 -7.00
#